data_AF-A0A7S4DAS6-F1
#
_entry.id   AF-A0A7S4DAS6-F1
#
_cell.length_a   1.000
_cell.length_b   1.000
_cell.length_c   1.000
_cell.angle_alpha   90.00
_cell.angle_beta   90.00
_cell.angle_gamma   90.00
#
_symmetry.space_group_name_H-M   'P 1'
#
loop_
_entity.id
_entity.type
_entity.pdbx_description
1 polymer ?
#
loop_
_entity_poly.entity_id
_entity_poly.type
_entity_poly.pdbx_seq_one_letter_code
_entity_poly.pdbx_strand_id
1 'polypeptide(L)'
;VDSKGMSWMSVMPRAKESFDLSAQQWRDRVHLQYGWDLQGLPEKCDGCGKRFSTDHALVCLKGGLIGWGHNQFRDVMGEFSRAAWNNCAWEPVVREVSQRARD
;
A
#
# COMPACT_ATOMS: atom_id res chain seq x y z
N VAL A 1 16.37 -2.50 -29.39
CA VAL A 1 15.58 -2.33 -28.16
C VAL A 1 14.15 -2.08 -28.59
N ASP A 2 13.27 -3.05 -28.39
CA ASP A 2 11.87 -2.92 -28.79
C ASP A 2 11.21 -1.78 -28.03
N SER A 3 10.87 -0.72 -28.75
CA SER A 3 10.27 0.52 -28.24
C SER A 3 8.95 0.32 -27.49
N LYS A 4 8.30 -0.85 -27.64
CA LYS A 4 7.08 -1.21 -26.91
C LYS A 4 7.27 -1.33 -25.39
N GLY A 5 8.45 -1.75 -24.93
CA GLY A 5 8.71 -1.92 -23.49
C GLY A 5 8.87 -0.60 -22.72
N MET A 6 9.15 0.51 -23.41
CA MET A 6 9.48 1.81 -22.81
C MET A 6 8.38 2.87 -23.03
N SER A 7 7.29 2.53 -23.72
CA SER A 7 6.16 3.44 -23.98
C SER A 7 5.63 4.08 -22.69
N TRP A 8 5.57 3.34 -21.59
CA TRP A 8 5.12 3.85 -20.29
C TRP A 8 6.02 4.97 -19.71
N MET A 9 7.31 5.02 -20.06
CA MET A 9 8.22 6.10 -19.64
C MET A 9 7.97 7.41 -20.39
N SER A 10 7.31 7.35 -21.55
CA SER A 10 6.96 8.54 -22.35
C SER A 10 5.61 9.17 -21.97
N VAL A 11 4.85 8.53 -21.07
CA VAL A 11 3.59 9.08 -20.58
C VAL A 11 3.89 10.19 -19.59
N MET A 12 3.56 11.43 -19.96
CA MET A 12 3.70 12.59 -19.07
C MET A 12 2.72 12.47 -17.89
N PRO A 13 3.22 12.44 -16.64
CA PRO A 13 2.37 12.44 -15.45
C PRO A 13 1.52 13.72 -15.42
N ARG A 14 0.19 13.62 -15.40
CA ARG A 14 -0.72 14.78 -15.34
C ARG A 14 -1.22 15.00 -13.91
N ALA A 15 -0.75 16.06 -13.27
CA ALA A 15 -1.18 16.44 -11.93
C ALA A 15 -2.69 16.72 -11.83
N LYS A 16 -3.32 17.24 -12.90
CA LYS A 16 -4.78 17.48 -12.95
C LYS A 16 -5.61 16.21 -12.73
N GLU A 17 -5.07 15.05 -13.08
CA GLU A 17 -5.72 13.75 -12.97
C GLU A 17 -5.15 12.94 -11.79
N SER A 18 -4.34 13.56 -10.93
CA SER A 18 -3.64 12.90 -9.81
C SER A 18 -2.74 11.73 -10.24
N PHE A 19 -2.20 11.81 -11.47
CA PHE A 19 -1.23 10.83 -11.99
C PHE A 19 0.22 11.28 -11.79
N ASP A 20 0.47 12.38 -11.08
CA ASP A 20 1.82 12.80 -10.73
C ASP A 20 2.47 11.81 -9.77
N LEU A 21 3.72 11.47 -10.06
CA LEU A 21 4.55 10.64 -9.21
C LEU A 21 5.62 11.52 -8.60
N SER A 22 5.88 11.35 -7.30
CA SER A 22 7.09 11.87 -6.71
C SER A 22 8.32 11.26 -7.40
N ALA A 23 9.45 11.96 -7.33
CA ALA A 23 10.71 11.47 -7.91
C ALA A 23 11.10 10.08 -7.36
N GLN A 24 10.76 9.79 -6.09
CA GLN A 24 11.00 8.48 -5.48
C GLN A 24 10.09 7.40 -6.09
N GLN A 25 8.78 7.66 -6.16
CA GLN A 25 7.83 6.71 -6.77
C GLN A 25 8.17 6.40 -8.23
N TRP A 26 8.66 7.39 -8.99
CA TRP A 26 9.13 7.16 -10.35
C TRP A 26 10.34 6.21 -10.38
N ARG A 27 11.36 6.46 -9.56
CA ARG A 27 12.55 5.60 -9.47
C ARG A 27 12.19 4.19 -9.02
N ASP A 28 11.33 4.05 -8.03
CA ASP A 28 10.89 2.74 -7.52
C ASP A 28 10.19 1.94 -8.61
N ARG A 29 9.32 2.58 -9.41
CA ARG A 29 8.66 1.94 -10.55
C ARG A 29 9.66 1.48 -11.62
N VAL A 30 10.69 2.27 -11.91
CA VAL A 30 11.76 1.85 -12.83
C VAL A 30 12.47 0.61 -12.28
N HIS A 31 12.85 0.60 -11.01
CA HIS A 31 13.52 -0.55 -10.41
C HIS A 31 12.63 -1.81 -10.46
N LEU A 32 11.35 -1.69 -10.13
CA LEU A 32 10.40 -2.81 -10.21
C LEU A 32 10.25 -3.35 -11.65
N GLN A 33 10.16 -2.48 -12.65
CA GLN A 33 9.98 -2.87 -14.05
C GLN A 33 11.19 -3.64 -14.60
N TYR A 34 12.40 -3.29 -14.15
CA TYR A 34 13.65 -3.91 -14.57
C TYR A 34 14.17 -4.99 -13.61
N GLY A 35 13.44 -5.29 -12.53
CA GLY A 35 13.84 -6.26 -11.52
C GLY A 35 15.07 -5.84 -10.72
N TRP A 36 15.33 -4.54 -10.59
CA TRP A 36 16.38 -3.99 -9.74
C TRP A 36 15.89 -3.86 -8.30
N ASP A 37 16.82 -3.90 -7.35
CA ASP A 37 16.51 -3.74 -5.94
C ASP A 37 16.11 -2.31 -5.59
N LEU A 38 15.01 -2.15 -4.84
CA LEU A 38 14.60 -0.85 -4.31
C LEU A 38 15.65 -0.31 -3.33
N GLN A 39 15.87 0.99 -3.39
CA GLN A 39 16.84 1.68 -2.54
C GLN A 39 16.14 2.31 -1.32
N GLY A 40 16.86 2.39 -0.20
CA GLY A 40 16.36 3.03 1.03
C GLY A 40 15.26 2.23 1.75
N LEU A 41 15.14 0.93 1.47
CA LEU A 41 14.25 0.05 2.20
C LEU A 41 14.72 -0.12 3.67
N PRO A 42 13.78 -0.22 4.63
CA PRO A 42 14.13 -0.55 6.02
C PRO A 42 14.78 -1.93 6.09
N GLU A 43 15.55 -2.22 7.14
CA GLU A 43 16.19 -3.54 7.27
C GLU A 43 15.20 -4.67 7.57
N LYS A 44 14.10 -4.35 8.26
CA LYS A 44 13.11 -5.31 8.76
C LYS A 44 11.69 -4.87 8.47
N CYS A 45 10.82 -5.84 8.20
CA CYS A 45 9.38 -5.65 8.07
C CYS A 45 8.77 -5.28 9.42
N ASP A 46 7.97 -4.22 9.44
CA ASP A 46 7.17 -3.76 10.57
C ASP A 46 6.11 -4.77 11.05
N GLY A 47 5.54 -5.55 10.13
CA GLY A 47 4.49 -6.52 10.46
C GLY A 47 4.98 -7.92 10.84
N CYS A 48 6.02 -8.44 10.16
CA CYS A 48 6.47 -9.82 10.37
C CYS A 48 7.90 -9.95 10.95
N GLY A 49 8.65 -8.86 11.06
CA GLY A 49 10.01 -8.84 11.63
C GLY A 49 11.12 -9.47 10.78
N LYS A 50 10.81 -10.04 9.60
CA LYS A 50 11.81 -10.60 8.67
C LYS A 50 12.56 -9.50 7.92
N ARG A 51 13.69 -9.84 7.29
CA ARG A 51 14.44 -8.91 6.42
C ARG A 51 13.52 -8.36 5.33
N PHE A 52 13.54 -7.05 5.14
CA PHE A 52 12.69 -6.38 4.16
C PHE A 52 13.43 -6.29 2.82
N SER A 53 13.02 -7.11 1.85
CA SER A 53 13.45 -7.03 0.45
C SER A 53 12.31 -6.55 -0.43
N THR A 54 12.62 -6.19 -1.68
CA THR A 54 11.61 -5.85 -2.70
C THR A 54 10.56 -6.96 -2.84
N ASP A 55 11.00 -8.21 -2.96
CA ASP A 55 10.11 -9.38 -3.03
C ASP A 55 9.25 -9.49 -1.77
N HIS A 56 9.86 -9.38 -0.59
CA HIS A 56 9.15 -9.45 0.68
C HIS A 56 8.06 -8.37 0.78
N ALA A 57 8.35 -7.13 0.36
CA ALA A 57 7.39 -6.04 0.37
C ALA A 57 6.15 -6.31 -0.51
N LEU A 58 6.32 -7.10 -1.57
CA LEU A 58 5.26 -7.49 -2.51
C LEU A 58 4.48 -8.76 -2.11
N VAL A 59 4.93 -9.52 -1.10
CA VAL A 59 4.27 -10.77 -0.66
C VAL A 59 3.85 -10.78 0.81
N CYS A 60 4.35 -9.85 1.62
CA CYS A 60 4.07 -9.86 3.04
C CYS A 60 2.61 -9.48 3.33
N LEU A 61 1.86 -10.42 3.92
CA LEU A 61 0.46 -10.22 4.33
C LEU A 61 0.30 -9.55 5.71
N LYS A 62 1.39 -9.40 6.46
CA LYS A 62 1.36 -8.90 7.85
C LYS A 62 1.80 -7.45 7.98
N GLY A 63 2.57 -6.95 7.02
CA GLY A 63 3.15 -5.61 7.02
C GLY A 63 3.60 -5.23 5.61
N GLY A 64 4.29 -4.11 5.46
CA GLY A 64 4.70 -3.61 4.16
C GLY A 64 3.54 -3.12 3.27
N LEU A 65 3.77 -3.09 1.95
CA LEU A 65 2.92 -2.37 0.99
C LEU A 65 1.50 -2.94 0.88
N ILE A 66 1.34 -4.27 0.94
CA ILE A 66 0.01 -4.91 0.85
C ILE A 66 -0.85 -4.51 2.05
N GLY A 67 -0.32 -4.63 3.27
CA GLY A 67 -1.04 -4.27 4.48
C GLY A 67 -1.43 -2.79 4.47
N TRP A 68 -0.52 -1.91 4.06
CA TRP A 68 -0.82 -0.48 3.90
C TRP A 68 -1.91 -0.23 2.85
N GLY A 69 -1.85 -0.89 1.70
CA GLY A 69 -2.86 -0.78 0.65
C GLY A 69 -4.25 -1.26 1.10
N HIS A 70 -4.33 -2.37 1.84
CA HIS A 70 -5.60 -2.84 2.42
C HIS A 70 -6.15 -1.84 3.43
N ASN A 71 -5.31 -1.28 4.30
CA ASN A 71 -5.73 -0.26 5.26
C ASN A 71 -6.22 0.99 4.54
N GLN A 72 -5.50 1.47 3.51
CA GLN A 72 -5.91 2.62 2.72
C GLN A 72 -7.26 2.40 2.04
N PHE A 73 -7.46 1.23 1.43
CA PHE A 73 -8.74 0.89 0.80
C PHE A 73 -9.88 0.81 1.83
N ARG A 74 -9.65 0.14 2.97
CA ARG A 74 -10.60 0.08 4.09
C ARG A 74 -10.98 1.47 4.56
N ASP A 75 -10.00 2.37 4.70
CA ASP A 75 -10.21 3.71 5.23
C ASP A 75 -11.06 4.55 4.27
N VAL A 76 -10.71 4.58 2.98
CA VAL A 76 -11.48 5.27 1.92
C VAL A 76 -12.91 4.74 1.84
N MET A 77 -13.10 3.43 1.86
CA MET A 77 -14.44 2.82 1.82
C MET A 77 -15.26 3.15 3.08
N GLY A 78 -14.62 3.18 4.25
CA GLY A 78 -15.27 3.57 5.48
C GLY A 78 -15.65 5.06 5.50
N GLU A 79 -14.81 5.94 4.96
CA GLU A 79 -15.14 7.36 4.78
C GLU A 79 -16.35 7.54 3.85
N PHE A 80 -16.34 6.87 2.69
CA PHE A 80 -17.48 6.90 1.76
C PHE A 80 -18.76 6.39 2.41
N SER A 81 -18.68 5.26 3.12
CA SER A 81 -19.82 4.67 3.81
C SER A 81 -20.34 5.57 4.92
N ARG A 82 -19.44 6.23 5.67
CA ARG A 82 -19.82 7.19 6.72
C ARG A 82 -20.45 8.46 6.15
N ALA A 83 -20.03 8.90 4.97
CA ALA A 83 -20.65 10.02 4.27
C ALA A 83 -22.06 9.67 3.78
N ALA A 84 -22.30 8.42 3.37
CA ALA A 84 -23.62 7.95 2.95
C ALA A 84 -24.54 7.56 4.12
N TRP A 85 -24.00 6.99 5.18
CA TRP A 85 -24.73 6.45 6.34
C TRP A 85 -24.08 6.89 7.66
N ASN A 86 -24.87 7.50 8.55
CA ASN A 86 -24.37 8.12 9.79
C ASN A 86 -23.82 7.14 10.85
N ASN A 87 -23.95 5.82 10.66
CA ASN A 87 -23.61 4.80 11.67
C ASN A 87 -22.63 3.73 11.15
N CYS A 88 -21.74 4.09 10.22
CA CYS A 88 -20.67 3.19 9.79
C CYS A 88 -19.45 3.26 10.73
N ALA A 89 -18.92 2.08 11.07
CA ALA A 89 -17.64 1.92 11.75
C ALA A 89 -16.73 1.03 10.88
N TRP A 90 -15.41 1.21 10.99
CA TRP A 90 -14.43 0.44 10.22
C TRP A 90 -14.32 -1.00 10.75
N GLU A 91 -13.39 -1.23 11.68
CA GLU A 91 -13.27 -2.52 12.36
C GLU A 91 -13.82 -2.43 13.78
N PRO A 92 -14.66 -3.38 14.21
CA PRO A 92 -15.10 -3.43 15.58
C PRO A 92 -13.90 -3.69 16.49
N VAL A 93 -13.81 -2.96 17.60
CA VAL A 93 -12.81 -3.24 18.64
C VAL A 93 -13.09 -4.64 19.19
N VAL A 94 -12.26 -5.61 18.81
CA VAL A 94 -12.33 -6.97 19.35
C VAL A 94 -11.80 -6.92 20.77
N ARG A 95 -12.72 -6.87 21.73
CA ARG A 95 -12.37 -7.00 23.15
C ARG A 95 -11.95 -8.42 23.44
N GLU A 96 -10.96 -8.58 24.33
CA GLU A 96 -10.61 -9.89 24.86
C GLU A 96 -11.82 -10.54 25.52
N VAL A 97 -11.84 -11.87 25.55
CA VAL A 97 -12.91 -12.65 26.19
C VAL A 97 -13.11 -12.24 27.65
N SER A 98 -12.02 -11.87 28.33
CA SER A 98 -12.02 -11.36 29.71
C SER A 98 -12.76 -10.03 29.89
N GLN A 99 -12.91 -9.24 28.82
CA GLN A 99 -13.49 -7.88 28.81
C GLN A 99 -14.89 -7.81 28.18
N ARG A 100 -15.46 -8.97 27.78
CA ARG A 100 -16.85 -9.03 27.34
C ARG A 100 -17.77 -8.89 28.55
N ALA A 101 -18.82 -8.08 28.42
CA ALA A 101 -19.87 -8.03 29.44
C ALA A 101 -20.41 -9.45 29.60
N ARG A 102 -20.43 -9.95 30.85
CA ARG A 102 -21.04 -11.26 31.13
C ARG A 102 -22.55 -11.06 31.08
N ASP A 103 -23.16 -11.73 30.13
CA ASP A 103 -24.60 -11.91 29.95
C ASP A 103 -25.26 -12.51 31.20
#